data_AF-A0A497AR84-F1
#
_entry.id   AF-A0A497AR84-F1
#
_cell.length_a   1.000
_cell.length_b   1.000
_cell.length_c   1.000
_cell.angle_alpha   90.00
_cell.angle_beta   90.00
_cell.angle_gamma   90.00
#
_symmetry.space_group_name_H-M   'P 1'
#
loop_
_entity.id
_entity.type
_entity.pdbx_description
1 polymer ?
#
loop_
_entity_poly.entity_id
_entity_poly.type
_entity_poly.pdbx_seq_one_letter_code
_entity_poly.pdbx_strand_id
1 'polypeptide(L)'
;MNVMVEQLPRTGKLQFDLRVSADVNFSATAARRRVGRFVADEISYLMRGGEPDMVIADRIYWRVPVLLTLPGHGSIGTVGDIDVNIETGQLRVTPELIAEIQQRATDLTASQPSN
;
A
#
# COMPACT_ATOMS: atom_id res chain seq x y z
N MET A 1 7.03 10.27 6.45
CA MET A 1 5.89 10.08 7.38
C MET A 1 4.97 11.26 7.20
N ASN A 2 3.87 11.07 6.48
CA ASN A 2 2.90 12.12 6.20
C ASN A 2 1.58 11.77 6.90
N VAL A 3 1.04 12.70 7.68
CA VAL A 3 -0.30 12.60 8.26
C VAL A 3 -1.20 13.56 7.50
N MET A 4 -2.22 13.03 6.83
CA MET A 4 -3.21 13.85 6.10
C MET A 4 -4.51 13.90 6.88
N VAL A 5 -5.01 15.12 7.14
CA VAL A 5 -6.30 15.37 7.79
C VAL A 5 -7.24 15.96 6.73
N GLU A 6 -8.27 15.21 6.35
CA GLU A 6 -9.28 15.68 5.38
C GLU A 6 -10.45 16.38 6.09
N GLN A 7 -11.05 17.36 5.42
CA GLN A 7 -12.22 18.14 5.88
C GLN A 7 -11.99 19.06 7.10
N LEU A 8 -11.02 19.97 6.97
CA LEU A 8 -10.84 21.07 7.92
C LEU A 8 -12.03 22.05 7.87
N PRO A 9 -12.46 22.63 9.01
CA PRO A 9 -13.48 23.66 9.03
C PRO A 9 -13.01 24.89 8.23
N ARG A 10 -13.88 25.44 7.37
CA ARG A 10 -13.56 26.59 6.50
C ARG A 10 -13.28 27.89 7.27
N THR A 11 -13.81 28.01 8.49
CA THR A 11 -13.58 29.13 9.41
C THR A 11 -13.70 28.66 10.86
N GLY A 12 -13.07 29.38 11.81
CA GLY A 12 -13.16 29.12 13.25
C GLY A 12 -11.89 28.52 13.86
N LYS A 13 -11.98 28.10 15.13
CA LYS A 13 -10.88 27.39 15.81
C LYS A 13 -10.99 25.90 15.53
N LEU A 14 -9.91 25.30 15.03
CA LEU A 14 -9.73 23.85 15.00
C LEU A 14 -8.69 23.48 16.05
N GLN A 15 -9.07 22.64 17.00
CA GLN A 15 -8.16 21.97 17.91
C GLN A 15 -8.35 20.46 17.74
N PHE A 16 -7.25 19.74 17.56
CA PHE A 16 -7.25 18.29 17.37
C PHE A 16 -6.17 17.67 18.24
N ASP A 17 -6.60 16.91 19.24
CA ASP A 17 -5.73 16.17 20.15
C ASP A 17 -5.86 14.68 19.83
N LEU A 18 -4.89 14.12 19.09
CA LEU A 18 -4.87 12.71 18.75
C LEU A 18 -3.86 11.95 19.61
N ARG A 19 -4.37 11.09 20.49
CA ARG A 19 -3.55 10.13 21.23
C ARG A 19 -3.84 8.73 20.73
N VAL A 20 -2.91 8.19 19.96
CA VAL A 20 -2.98 6.83 19.42
C VAL A 20 -1.94 5.99 20.14
N SER A 21 -2.37 4.84 20.65
CA SER A 21 -1.50 3.86 21.30
C SER A 21 -1.79 2.51 20.70
N ALA A 22 -0.77 1.87 20.14
CA ALA A 22 -0.84 0.50 19.64
C ALA A 22 0.54 -0.14 19.70
N ASP A 23 0.56 -1.47 19.82
CA ASP A 23 1.80 -2.24 19.83
C ASP A 23 2.27 -2.46 18.39
N VAL A 24 3.38 -1.81 18.03
CA VAL A 24 3.96 -1.94 16.68
C VAL A 24 4.82 -3.20 16.61
N ASN A 25 4.17 -4.35 16.50
CA ASN A 25 4.85 -5.64 16.42
C ASN A 25 5.36 -5.94 15.01
N PHE A 26 4.71 -5.39 13.98
CA PHE A 26 5.13 -5.49 12.60
C PHE A 26 5.70 -4.14 12.15
N SER A 27 6.98 -4.11 11.80
CA SER A 27 7.61 -2.88 11.29
C SER A 27 7.22 -2.59 9.84
N ALA A 28 7.38 -1.34 9.39
CA ALA A 28 7.19 -0.96 7.99
C ALA A 28 8.03 -1.86 7.05
N THR A 29 9.31 -2.08 7.37
CA THR A 29 10.18 -2.98 6.58
C THR A 29 9.66 -4.41 6.52
N ALA A 30 9.11 -4.93 7.63
CA ALA A 30 8.51 -6.25 7.65
C ALA A 30 7.23 -6.29 6.79
N ALA A 31 6.37 -5.28 6.88
CA ALA A 31 5.17 -5.15 6.05
C ALA A 31 5.50 -5.12 4.55
N ARG A 32 6.46 -4.27 4.17
CA ARG A 32 6.96 -4.18 2.78
C ARG A 32 7.45 -5.53 2.26
N ARG A 33 8.27 -6.25 3.04
CA ARG A 33 8.77 -7.59 2.67
C ARG A 33 7.64 -8.61 2.57
N ARG A 34 6.67 -8.56 3.49
CA ARG A 34 5.52 -9.47 3.52
C ARG A 34 4.65 -9.31 2.29
N VAL A 35 4.31 -8.07 1.94
CA VAL A 35 3.55 -7.75 0.73
C VAL A 35 4.35 -8.10 -0.52
N GLY A 36 5.64 -7.74 -0.58
CA GLY A 36 6.50 -8.08 -1.71
C GLY A 36 6.56 -9.58 -1.99
N ARG A 37 6.67 -10.41 -0.95
CA ARG A 37 6.61 -11.87 -1.10
C ARG A 37 5.25 -12.34 -1.60
N PHE A 38 4.16 -11.87 -0.99
CA PHE A 38 2.81 -12.26 -1.40
C PHE A 38 2.53 -11.95 -2.87
N VAL A 39 2.81 -10.73 -3.33
CA VAL A 39 2.52 -10.36 -4.73
C VAL A 39 3.41 -11.11 -5.72
N ALA A 40 4.65 -11.41 -5.35
CA ALA A 40 5.56 -12.20 -6.19
C ALA A 40 5.09 -13.66 -6.33
N ASP A 41 4.60 -14.25 -5.24
CA ASP A 41 4.17 -15.66 -5.18
C ASP A 41 2.77 -15.85 -5.79
N GLU A 42 1.83 -14.94 -5.53
CA GLU A 42 0.39 -15.13 -5.83
C GLU A 42 -0.12 -14.33 -7.05
N ILE A 43 0.59 -13.29 -7.48
CA ILE A 43 0.11 -12.39 -8.55
C ILE A 43 1.08 -12.37 -9.73
N SER A 44 2.31 -11.90 -9.52
CA SER A 44 3.35 -11.81 -10.55
C SER A 44 4.72 -11.50 -9.95
N TYR A 45 5.76 -12.17 -10.45
CA TYR A 45 7.16 -11.88 -10.12
C TYR A 45 7.63 -10.47 -10.54
N LEU A 46 6.84 -9.78 -11.37
CA LEU A 46 7.08 -8.40 -11.79
C LEU A 46 6.58 -7.37 -10.76
N MET A 47 5.94 -7.81 -9.69
CA MET A 47 5.41 -6.93 -8.65
C MET A 47 6.27 -6.95 -7.39
N ARG A 48 6.31 -5.83 -6.66
CA ARG A 48 7.02 -5.71 -5.39
C ARG A 48 6.29 -4.77 -4.43
N GLY A 49 6.56 -4.93 -3.13
CA GLY A 49 6.16 -3.97 -2.11
C GLY A 49 6.98 -2.69 -2.18
N GLY A 50 6.30 -1.55 -2.29
CA GLY A 50 6.87 -0.21 -2.18
C GLY A 50 6.97 0.28 -0.74
N GLU A 51 7.24 1.57 -0.57
CA GLU A 51 7.44 2.14 0.77
C GLU A 51 6.11 2.27 1.52
N PRO A 52 5.99 1.73 2.74
CA PRO A 52 4.71 1.75 3.46
C PRO A 52 4.41 3.09 4.12
N ASP A 53 3.14 3.45 4.14
CA ASP A 53 2.60 4.52 4.99
C ASP A 53 1.80 3.94 6.15
N MET A 54 1.90 4.54 7.33
CA MET A 54 1.03 4.20 8.46
C MET A 54 -0.32 4.86 8.26
N VAL A 55 -1.39 4.07 8.35
CA VAL A 55 -2.76 4.58 8.28
C VAL A 55 -3.44 4.30 9.62
N ILE A 56 -4.06 5.36 10.16
CA ILE A 56 -4.82 5.33 11.41
C ILE A 56 -6.29 5.52 11.02
N ALA A 57 -7.06 4.43 11.03
CA ALA A 57 -8.49 4.42 10.72
C ALA A 57 -9.27 3.72 11.85
N ASP A 58 -10.28 2.92 11.51
CA ASP A 58 -10.93 1.97 12.43
C ASP A 58 -9.93 0.95 13.03
N ARG A 59 -8.83 0.68 12.31
CA ARG A 59 -7.64 -0.04 12.76
C ARG A 59 -6.38 0.65 12.26
N ILE A 60 -5.24 0.35 12.91
CA ILE A 60 -3.93 0.84 12.48
C ILE A 60 -3.26 -0.21 11.61
N TYR A 61 -2.76 0.20 10.45
CA TYR A 61 -2.11 -0.69 9.50
C TYR A 61 -1.02 0.03 8.70
N TRP A 62 -0.11 -0.77 8.15
CA TRP A 62 0.80 -0.33 7.10
C TRP A 62 0.12 -0.50 5.76
N ARG A 63 -0.10 0.59 5.04
CA ARG A 63 -0.51 0.55 3.63
C ARG A 63 0.74 0.43 2.77
N VAL A 64 0.88 -0.68 2.07
CA VAL A 64 2.04 -0.93 1.20
C VAL A 64 1.61 -0.82 -0.27
N PRO A 65 2.16 0.12 -1.04
CA PRO A 65 1.87 0.19 -2.46
C PRO A 65 2.47 -1.02 -3.20
N VAL A 66 1.70 -1.60 -4.10
CA VAL A 66 2.14 -2.66 -5.02
C VAL A 66 2.68 -1.99 -6.27
N LEU A 67 3.99 -2.08 -6.44
CA LEU A 67 4.70 -1.49 -7.57
C LEU A 67 4.85 -2.52 -8.69
N LEU A 68 4.43 -2.15 -9.89
CA LEU A 68 4.75 -2.91 -11.09
C LEU A 68 6.13 -2.52 -11.59
N THR A 69 6.95 -3.54 -11.91
CA THR A 69 8.30 -3.38 -12.43
C THR A 69 8.48 -4.15 -13.72
N LEU A 70 9.12 -3.56 -14.71
CA LEU A 70 9.48 -4.23 -15.95
C LEU A 70 11.00 -4.36 -16.08
N PRO A 71 11.51 -5.49 -16.62
CA PRO A 71 12.91 -5.62 -16.97
C PRO A 71 13.37 -4.46 -17.85
N GLY A 72 14.54 -3.89 -17.54
CA GLY A 72 15.11 -2.76 -18.28
C GLY A 72 14.50 -1.38 -17.99
N HIS A 73 13.30 -1.30 -17.39
CA HIS A 73 12.60 -0.03 -17.13
C HIS A 73 12.45 0.29 -15.64
N GLY A 74 12.70 -0.69 -14.76
CA GLY A 74 12.50 -0.50 -13.33
C GLY A 74 11.02 -0.44 -12.99
N SER A 75 10.63 0.39 -12.01
CA SER A 75 9.23 0.53 -11.64
C SER A 75 8.50 1.47 -12.57
N ILE A 76 7.39 1.01 -13.14
CA ILE A 76 6.60 1.77 -14.11
C ILE A 76 5.32 2.36 -13.50
N GLY A 77 4.99 2.01 -12.25
CA GLY A 77 3.91 2.63 -11.49
C GLY A 77 3.35 1.76 -10.38
N THR A 78 2.41 2.32 -9.63
CA THR A 78 1.64 1.63 -8.58
C THR A 78 0.36 1.05 -9.18
N VAL A 79 0.08 -0.22 -8.91
CA VAL A 79 -1.10 -0.93 -9.42
C VAL A 79 -2.13 -1.26 -8.33
N GLY A 80 -1.82 -0.92 -7.08
CA GLY A 80 -2.75 -1.03 -5.96
C GLY A 80 -2.02 -0.89 -4.64
N ASP A 81 -2.74 -1.15 -3.56
CA ASP A 81 -2.22 -1.09 -2.20
C ASP A 81 -2.67 -2.34 -1.44
N ILE A 82 -1.81 -2.86 -0.56
CA ILE A 82 -2.15 -3.94 0.37
C ILE A 82 -1.92 -3.45 1.79
N ASP A 83 -2.98 -3.49 2.60
CA ASP A 83 -2.93 -3.12 3.99
C ASP A 83 -2.44 -4.31 4.84
N VAL A 84 -1.51 -4.03 5.77
CA VAL A 84 -0.92 -5.00 6.69
C VAL A 84 -1.22 -4.58 8.11
N ASN A 85 -1.90 -5.43 8.87
CA ASN A 85 -2.17 -5.16 10.28
C ASN A 85 -0.86 -4.95 11.06
N ILE A 86 -0.77 -3.85 11.82
CA ILE A 86 0.46 -3.44 12.52
C ILE A 86 0.85 -4.35 13.68
N GLU A 87 -0.11 -5.07 14.27
CA GLU A 87 0.08 -5.95 15.42
C GLU A 87 0.33 -7.40 15.00
N THR A 88 -0.33 -7.87 13.93
CA THR A 88 -0.31 -9.29 13.55
C THR A 88 0.45 -9.59 12.26
N GLY A 89 0.72 -8.57 11.43
CA GLY A 89 1.29 -8.78 10.09
C GLY A 89 0.32 -9.43 9.08
N GLN A 90 -0.97 -9.56 9.44
CA GLN A 90 -1.99 -10.10 8.55
C GLN A 90 -2.21 -9.18 7.35
N LEU A 91 -2.13 -9.75 6.14
CA LEU A 91 -2.46 -9.05 4.90
C LEU A 91 -3.98 -8.96 4.75
N ARG A 92 -4.49 -7.78 4.43
CA ARG A 92 -5.88 -7.59 4.02
C ARG A 92 -5.98 -7.78 2.52
N VAL A 93 -6.19 -9.02 2.10
CA VAL A 93 -6.29 -9.41 0.69
C VAL A 93 -7.59 -10.15 0.45
N THR A 94 -8.24 -9.84 -0.68
CA THR A 94 -9.43 -10.54 -1.17
C THR A 94 -9.25 -10.89 -2.65
N PRO A 95 -9.99 -11.86 -3.20
CA PRO A 95 -9.92 -12.19 -4.62
C PRO A 95 -10.20 -10.97 -5.52
N GLU A 96 -11.10 -10.09 -5.12
CA GLU A 96 -11.45 -8.87 -5.86
C GLU A 96 -10.27 -7.90 -5.92
N LEU A 97 -9.58 -7.69 -4.79
CA LEU A 97 -8.37 -6.86 -4.76
C LEU A 97 -7.27 -7.41 -5.68
N ILE A 98 -7.08 -8.73 -5.71
CA ILE A 98 -6.10 -9.36 -6.58
C ILE A 98 -6.46 -9.12 -8.05
N ALA A 99 -7.73 -9.31 -8.42
CA ALA A 99 -8.22 -9.07 -9.77
C ALA A 99 -8.05 -7.59 -10.18
N GLU A 100 -8.33 -6.65 -9.28
CA GLU A 100 -8.12 -5.22 -9.53
C GLU A 100 -6.64 -4.88 -9.78
N ILE A 101 -5.73 -5.45 -8.98
CA ILE A 101 -4.28 -5.27 -9.15
C ILE A 101 -3.83 -5.82 -10.52
N GLN A 102 -4.33 -6.99 -10.91
CA GLN A 102 -4.02 -7.61 -12.20
C GLN A 102 -4.54 -6.78 -13.38
N GLN A 103 -5.77 -6.27 -13.27
CA GLN A 103 -6.36 -5.44 -14.31
C GLN A 103 -5.57 -4.14 -14.47
N ARG A 104 -5.29 -3.43 -13.36
CA ARG A 104 -4.48 -2.20 -13.40
C ARG A 104 -3.08 -2.43 -13.92
N ALA A 105 -2.47 -3.58 -13.63
CA ALA A 105 -1.18 -3.94 -14.21
C ALA A 105 -1.26 -4.09 -15.75
N THR A 106 -2.31 -4.71 -16.25
CA THR A 106 -2.57 -4.86 -17.70
C THR A 106 -2.78 -3.50 -18.37
N ASP A 107 -3.58 -2.63 -17.76
CA ASP A 107 -3.86 -1.29 -18.29
C ASP A 107 -2.58 -0.43 -18.30
N LEU A 108 -1.77 -0.55 -17.24
CA LEU A 108 -0.53 0.20 -17.10
C LEU A 108 0.52 -0.26 -18.12
N THR A 109 0.66 -1.57 -18.39
CA THR A 109 1.59 -2.05 -19.42
C THR A 109 1.13 -1.68 -20.83
N ALA A 110 -0.17 -1.74 -21.13
CA ALA A 110 -0.72 -1.34 -22.43
C ALA A 110 -0.52 0.15 -22.73
N SER A 111 -0.46 0.97 -21.68
CA SER A 111 -0.24 2.41 -21.79
C SER A 111 1.23 2.83 -21.90
N GLN A 112 2.18 1.90 -21.69
CA GLN A 112 3.61 2.17 -21.88
C GLN A 112 3.98 2.00 -23.36
N PRO A 113 4.57 3.02 -24.01
CA PRO A 113 5.03 2.88 -25.39
C PRO A 113 6.11 1.78 -25.47
N SER A 114 5.94 0.85 -26.41
CA SER A 114 6.97 -0.10 -26.78
C SER A 114 8.13 0.68 -27.40
N ASN A 115 9.30 0.63 -26.77
CA ASN A 115 10.53 1.24 -27.29
C ASN A 115 11.22 0.30 -28.29
#